data_AF-A0A2A5RSG1-F1
#
_entry.id   AF-A0A2A5RSG1-F1
#
_cell.length_a   1.000
_cell.length_b   1.000
_cell.length_c   1.000
_cell.angle_alpha   90.00
_cell.angle_beta   90.00
_cell.angle_gamma   90.00
#
_symmetry.space_group_name_H-M   'P 1'
#
loop_
_entity.id
_entity.type
_entity.pdbx_description
1 polymer ?
#
loop_
_entity_poly.entity_id
_entity_poly.type
_entity_poly.pdbx_seq_one_letter_code
_entity_poly.pdbx_strand_id
1 'polypeptide(L)'
;MFFLTNLTLGTLALSFGALSGKRAIGGILIGVYTFLSYFINALAGQSDIVEKLNYLSIFKYANYISLANTAIEILNVAIIFAILLISFCLGYVIFYRRDIQMN
;
A
#
# COMPACT_ATOMS: atom_id res chain seq x y z
N MET A 1 9.36 -10.24 -0.58
CA MET A 1 8.42 -9.14 -0.92
C MET A 1 6.98 -9.37 -0.47
N PHE A 2 6.44 -10.59 -0.58
CA PHE A 2 5.06 -10.87 -0.18
C PHE A 2 4.69 -10.36 1.22
N PHE A 3 5.48 -10.74 2.24
CA PHE A 3 5.25 -10.32 3.63
C PHE A 3 5.24 -8.80 3.81
N LEU A 4 6.29 -8.12 3.34
CA LEU A 4 6.45 -6.68 3.47
C LEU A 4 5.30 -5.90 2.79
N THR A 5 4.88 -6.35 1.62
CA THR A 5 3.76 -5.75 0.87
C THR A 5 2.46 -5.87 1.66
N ASN A 6 2.13 -7.07 2.15
CA ASN A 6 0.91 -7.30 2.92
C ASN A 6 0.91 -6.54 4.26
N LEU A 7 2.07 -6.46 4.93
CA LEU A 7 2.21 -5.67 6.14
C LEU A 7 1.96 -4.18 5.86
N THR A 8 2.48 -3.66 4.75
CA THR A 8 2.26 -2.27 4.29
C THR A 8 0.80 -2.00 3.95
N LEU A 9 0.12 -2.93 3.28
CA LEU A 9 -1.32 -2.83 3.03
C LEU A 9 -2.11 -2.83 4.36
N GLY A 10 -1.70 -3.67 5.32
CA GLY A 10 -2.29 -3.69 6.66
C GLY A 10 -2.14 -2.36 7.41
N THR A 11 -0.96 -1.73 7.35
CA THR A 11 -0.73 -0.42 7.99
C THR A 11 -1.50 0.70 7.29
N LEU A 12 -1.67 0.65 5.97
CA LEU A 12 -2.56 1.56 5.25
C LEU A 12 -4.03 1.38 5.66
N ALA A 13 -4.49 0.13 5.77
CA ALA A 13 -5.85 -0.18 6.21
C ALA A 13 -6.12 0.33 7.64
N LEU A 14 -5.14 0.14 8.53
CA LEU A 14 -5.15 0.72 9.88
C LEU A 14 -5.30 2.23 9.81
N SER A 15 -4.50 2.93 9.00
CA SER A 15 -4.53 4.39 8.90
C SER A 15 -5.86 4.92 8.37
N PHE A 16 -6.44 4.29 7.35
CA PHE A 16 -7.77 4.68 6.85
C PHE A 16 -8.89 4.37 7.85
N GLY A 17 -8.81 3.24 8.57
CA GLY A 17 -9.74 2.94 9.67
C GLY A 17 -9.61 3.93 10.83
N ALA A 18 -8.36 4.30 11.17
CA ALA A 18 -8.03 5.30 12.17
C ALA A 18 -8.40 6.72 11.74
N LEU A 19 -8.46 7.04 10.45
CA LEU A 19 -8.98 8.34 9.99
C LEU A 19 -10.51 8.43 10.08
N SER A 20 -11.21 7.36 9.70
CA SER A 20 -12.65 7.40 9.43
C SER A 20 -13.57 7.08 10.62
N GLY A 21 -13.05 6.57 11.72
CA GLY A 21 -13.83 6.10 12.89
C GLY A 21 -14.26 4.65 12.76
N LYS A 22 -14.20 4.10 11.54
CA LYS A 22 -14.89 2.88 11.17
C LYS A 22 -13.90 1.92 10.54
N ARG A 23 -13.64 0.81 11.24
CA ARG A 23 -12.72 -0.26 10.78
C ARG A 23 -13.09 -0.79 9.39
N ALA A 24 -14.39 -0.89 9.09
CA ALA A 24 -14.90 -1.36 7.79
C ALA A 24 -14.45 -0.46 6.62
N ILE A 25 -14.37 0.85 6.81
CA ILE A 25 -13.96 1.79 5.76
C ILE A 25 -12.49 1.57 5.39
N GLY A 26 -11.62 1.32 6.38
CA GLY A 26 -10.21 1.01 6.13
C GLY A 26 -10.03 -0.24 5.26
N GLY A 27 -10.79 -1.30 5.56
CA GLY A 27 -10.79 -2.54 4.77
C GLY A 27 -11.31 -2.35 3.34
N ILE A 28 -12.38 -1.59 3.15
CA ILE A 28 -12.95 -1.34 1.81
C ILE A 28 -11.98 -0.51 0.96
N LEU A 29 -11.46 0.58 1.49
CA LEU A 29 -10.54 1.47 0.77
C LEU A 29 -9.27 0.73 0.35
N ILE A 30 -8.68 -0.05 1.26
CA ILE A 30 -7.48 -0.81 0.91
C ILE A 30 -7.79 -1.94 -0.07
N GLY A 31 -8.96 -2.59 0.03
CA GLY A 31 -9.37 -3.63 -0.91
C GLY A 31 -9.50 -3.07 -2.33
N VAL A 32 -10.17 -1.93 -2.49
CA VAL A 32 -10.30 -1.23 -3.77
C VAL A 32 -8.94 -0.79 -4.29
N TYR A 33 -8.10 -0.17 -3.45
CA TYR A 33 -6.74 0.22 -3.83
C TYR A 33 -5.91 -0.98 -4.31
N THR A 34 -5.97 -2.09 -3.59
CA THR A 34 -5.19 -3.30 -3.90
C THR A 34 -5.64 -3.88 -5.23
N PHE A 35 -6.95 -3.99 -5.45
CA PHE A 35 -7.51 -4.46 -6.73
C PHE A 35 -7.08 -3.57 -7.90
N LEU A 36 -7.27 -2.25 -7.79
CA LEU A 36 -6.89 -1.30 -8.84
C LEU A 36 -5.38 -1.29 -9.10
N SER A 37 -4.58 -1.33 -8.03
CA SER A 37 -3.11 -1.34 -8.14
C SER A 37 -2.61 -2.59 -8.84
N TYR A 38 -3.20 -3.76 -8.55
CA TYR A 38 -2.87 -5.00 -9.23
C TYR A 38 -3.22 -4.92 -10.72
N PHE A 39 -4.41 -4.40 -11.04
CA PHE A 39 -4.88 -4.25 -12.42
C PHE A 39 -4.02 -3.27 -13.23
N ILE A 40 -3.69 -2.10 -12.66
CA ILE A 40 -2.80 -1.11 -13.29
C ILE A 40 -1.42 -1.71 -13.53
N ASN A 41 -0.88 -2.47 -12.57
CA ASN A 41 0.42 -3.11 -12.73
C ASN A 41 0.42 -4.15 -13.86
N ALA A 42 -0.68 -4.90 -14.02
CA ALA A 42 -0.84 -5.85 -15.12
C ALA A 42 -0.90 -5.16 -16.49
N LEU A 43 -1.45 -3.93 -16.55
CA LEU A 43 -1.62 -3.16 -17.79
C LEU A 43 -0.50 -2.15 -18.06
N ALA A 44 0.51 -2.07 -17.19
CA ALA A 44 1.53 -1.02 -17.26
C ALA A 44 2.28 -0.97 -18.61
N GLY A 45 2.41 -2.10 -19.31
CA GLY A 45 3.04 -2.18 -20.63
C GLY A 45 2.17 -1.72 -21.81
N GLN A 46 0.88 -1.41 -21.60
CA GLN A 46 -0.07 -1.12 -22.68
C GLN A 46 -0.10 0.34 -23.11
N SER A 47 0.31 1.28 -22.26
CA SER A 47 0.24 2.73 -22.52
C SER A 47 1.09 3.51 -21.54
N ASP A 48 1.74 4.58 -22.00
CA ASP A 48 2.53 5.53 -21.19
C ASP A 48 1.74 6.11 -20.00
N ILE A 49 0.42 6.30 -20.16
CA ILE A 49 -0.44 6.82 -19.09
C ILE A 49 -0.55 5.78 -17.97
N VAL A 50 -0.74 4.51 -18.35
CA VAL A 50 -0.87 3.42 -17.40
C VAL A 50 0.47 3.14 -16.72
N GLU A 51 1.58 3.27 -17.44
CA GLU A 51 2.92 3.19 -16.87
C GLU A 51 3.14 4.26 -15.78
N LYS A 52 2.72 5.51 -16.06
CA LYS A 52 2.76 6.60 -15.07
C LYS A 52 1.89 6.30 -13.85
N LEU A 53 0.68 5.79 -14.05
CA LEU A 53 -0.20 5.38 -12.95
C LEU A 53 0.40 4.21 -12.15
N ASN A 54 1.18 3.34 -12.78
CA ASN A 54 1.80 2.21 -12.12
C ASN A 54 2.81 2.61 -11.03
N TYR A 55 3.35 3.84 -11.06
CA TYR A 55 4.18 4.35 -9.96
C TYR A 55 3.43 4.45 -8.62
N LEU A 56 2.10 4.54 -8.65
CA LEU A 56 1.26 4.52 -7.45
C LEU A 56 0.91 3.11 -6.97
N SER A 57 1.14 2.09 -7.81
CA SER A 57 0.86 0.71 -7.48
C SER A 57 1.97 0.16 -6.59
N ILE A 58 1.61 -0.30 -5.39
CA ILE A 58 2.54 -1.04 -4.53
C ILE A 58 3.08 -2.31 -5.22
N PHE A 59 2.34 -2.87 -6.17
CA PHE A 59 2.70 -4.08 -6.90
C PHE A 59 3.82 -3.88 -7.92
N LYS A 60 4.04 -2.64 -8.38
CA LYS A 60 5.20 -2.27 -9.20
C LYS A 60 6.49 -2.59 -8.45
N TYR A 61 6.59 -2.14 -7.20
CA TYR A 61 7.77 -2.32 -6.37
C TYR A 61 7.88 -3.76 -5.81
N ALA A 62 6.75 -4.43 -5.62
CA ALA A 62 6.73 -5.78 -5.08
C ALA A 62 7.06 -6.88 -6.13
N ASN A 63 7.20 -6.51 -7.41
CA ASN A 63 7.54 -7.40 -8.54
C ASN A 63 6.58 -8.61 -8.70
N TYR A 64 5.29 -8.45 -8.42
CA TYR A 64 4.32 -9.57 -8.44
C TYR A 64 4.01 -10.14 -9.84
N ILE A 65 4.25 -9.37 -10.92
CA ILE A 65 3.85 -9.74 -12.30
C ILE A 65 5.07 -10.01 -13.19
N SER A 66 6.29 -9.71 -12.73
CA SER A 66 7.51 -9.99 -13.50
C SER A 66 7.74 -11.50 -13.61
N LEU A 67 7.60 -12.05 -14.82
CA LEU A 67 7.96 -13.43 -15.16
C LEU A 67 9.49 -13.62 -15.29
N ALA A 68 10.25 -12.52 -15.34
CA ALA A 68 11.71 -12.58 -15.31
C ALA A 68 12.18 -12.89 -13.88
N ASN A 69 13.17 -13.78 -13.76
CA ASN A 69 13.94 -14.02 -12.53
C ASN A 69 14.75 -12.77 -12.16
N THR A 70 14.06 -11.70 -11.76
CA THR A 70 14.68 -10.46 -11.34
C THR A 70 15.05 -10.55 -9.87
N ALA A 71 16.32 -10.27 -9.59
CA ALA A 71 16.81 -10.12 -8.23
C ALA A 71 15.95 -9.09 -7.47
N ILE A 72 15.78 -9.29 -6.16
CA ILE A 72 15.10 -8.32 -5.32
C ILE A 72 15.91 -7.02 -5.35
N GLU A 73 15.35 -5.97 -5.95
CA GLU A 73 15.99 -4.66 -5.98
C GLU A 73 15.86 -3.98 -4.61
N ILE A 74 17.00 -3.60 -4.02
CA ILE A 74 17.06 -2.99 -2.69
C ILE A 74 16.25 -1.69 -2.61
N LEU A 75 16.19 -0.93 -3.70
CA LEU A 75 15.45 0.32 -3.80
C LEU A 75 13.93 0.07 -3.62
N ASN A 76 13.40 -0.96 -4.26
CA ASN A 76 11.99 -1.31 -4.15
C ASN A 76 11.63 -1.76 -2.73
N VAL A 77 12.54 -2.47 -2.06
CA VAL A 77 12.40 -2.82 -0.63
C VAL A 77 12.34 -1.56 0.22
N ALA A 78 13.26 -0.61 -0.01
CA ALA A 78 13.31 0.64 0.73
C ALA A 78 12.04 1.49 0.53
N ILE A 79 11.49 1.54 -0.69
CA ILE A 79 10.25 2.26 -0.99
C ILE A 79 9.07 1.66 -0.22
N ILE A 80 8.87 0.34 -0.31
CA ILE A 80 7.76 -0.33 0.40
C ILE A 80 7.93 -0.16 1.92
N PHE A 81 9.15 -0.30 2.44
CA PHE A 81 9.44 -0.12 3.86
C PHE A 81 9.20 1.32 4.34
N ALA A 82 9.53 2.33 3.53
CA ALA A 82 9.22 3.72 3.84
C ALA A 82 7.71 3.97 3.91
N ILE A 83 6.94 3.45 2.95
CA ILE A 83 5.47 3.55 2.95
C ILE A 83 4.89 2.87 4.19
N LEU A 84 5.43 1.71 4.57
CA LEU A 84 5.06 1.01 5.80
C LEU A 84 5.26 1.89 7.03
N LEU A 85 6.45 2.47 7.22
CA LEU A 85 6.74 3.30 8.39
C LEU A 85 5.85 4.53 8.44
N ILE A 86 5.70 5.23 7.31
CA ILE A 86 4.86 6.43 7.22
C ILE A 86 3.40 6.08 7.54
N SER A 87 2.85 5.05 6.90
CA SER A 87 1.46 4.64 7.12
C SER A 87 1.26 4.18 8.57
N PHE A 88 2.15 3.36 9.13
CA PHE A 88 2.07 2.94 10.53
C PHE A 88 2.08 4.12 11.50
N CYS A 89 3.05 5.04 11.36
CA CYS A 89 3.15 6.22 12.23
C CYS A 89 1.90 7.09 12.13
N LEU A 90 1.38 7.34 10.92
CA LEU A 90 0.14 8.10 10.73
C LEU A 90 -1.04 7.40 11.41
N GLY A 91 -1.23 6.10 11.15
CA GLY A 91 -2.31 5.33 11.74
C GLY A 91 -2.25 5.32 13.26
N TYR A 92 -1.06 5.13 13.82
CA TYR A 92 -0.81 5.17 15.27
C TYR A 92 -1.16 6.53 15.87
N VAL A 93 -0.62 7.63 15.31
CA VAL A 93 -0.86 8.99 15.83
C VAL A 93 -2.34 9.35 15.80
N ILE A 94 -3.02 9.03 14.69
CA ILE A 94 -4.44 9.35 14.52
C ILE A 94 -5.30 8.50 15.47
N PHE A 95 -5.01 7.20 15.56
CA PHE A 95 -5.69 6.29 16.49
C PHE A 95 -5.51 6.76 17.94
N TYR A 96 -4.29 7.08 18.35
CA TYR A 96 -4.00 7.55 19.70
C TYR A 96 -4.76 8.84 20.05
N ARG A 97 -4.74 9.83 19.15
CA ARG A 97 -5.44 11.09 19.38
C ARG A 97 -6.96 10.93 19.42
N ARG A 98 -7.53 10.15 18.51
CA ARG A 98 -8.98 10.00 18.42
C ARG A 98 -9.56 9.02 19.44
N ASP A 99 -9.00 7.82 19.54
CA ASP A 99 -9.64 6.73 20.27
C ASP A 99 -9.21 6.63 21.73
N ILE A 100 -8.03 7.18 22.08
CA ILE A 100 -7.48 7.13 23.45
C ILE A 100 -7.59 8.48 24.16
N GLN A 101 -7.27 9.60 23.51
CA GLN A 101 -7.28 10.91 24.17
C GLN A 101 -8.65 11.61 24.18
N MET A 102 -9.55 11.28 23.25
CA MET A 102 -10.88 11.91 23.15
C MET A 102 -12.03 11.04 23.71
N ASN A 103 -11.72 9.87 24.27
CA ASN A 103 -12.63 9.06 25.09
C ASN A 103 -12.27 9.23 26.57
#